data_AF-N0B9Y5-F1
#
_entry.id   AF-N0B9Y5-F1
#
_cell.length_a   1.000
_cell.length_b   1.000
_cell.length_c   1.000
_cell.angle_alpha   90.00
_cell.angle_beta   90.00
_cell.angle_gamma   90.00
#
_symmetry.space_group_name_H-M   'P 1'
#
loop_
_entity.id
_entity.type
_entity.pdbx_description
1 polymer ?
#
loop_
_entity_poly.entity_id
_entity_poly.type
_entity_poly.pdbx_seq_one_letter_code
_entity_poly.pdbx_strand_id
1 'polypeptide(L)'
;MRFGGWDEARFLAAYKREIDGIADLVGSRTVSSIFFGGGTPSLMQPATTAAILDHIAKRWGISSDVEITLEANPNSVEAGRFRDFRQAGVNRVSIGVQSLRDDELRKLGRIHTVAEAKTALDVARSTFDRFSFDLIYARPKQTAEDWRAELTEALTLVGDHLSLYQLTIEPDTPYAALHAVGKLVIPDDDAARALYEITDVLTTARGLSAYEVSNYARPGAESRHNLLYWRYGEYAGIGPGAHGRVLVEGQRSATVTERNPEAWADRVEATGTGVVEAIELTCAEQADEMLLMGLRLSEGVDLDQLAALGGVRPDAHAIDDLVALGLLDVIGMPNRAQAVVAIPDSDDKDIIRACAGPGLAPDAFAVDRIPAARIRATRAGRLVLNAVVAKLSNGFVPAAA
;
A
#
# COMPACT_ATOMS: atom_id res chain seq x y z
N MET A 1 -1.22 -22.99 14.17
CA MET A 1 -0.25 -23.78 13.38
C MET A 1 -0.93 -25.07 12.98
N ARG A 2 -1.06 -25.38 11.68
CA ARG A 2 -1.59 -26.66 11.23
C ARG A 2 -0.53 -27.75 11.43
N PHE A 3 -0.89 -28.85 12.07
CA PHE A 3 -0.06 -30.04 12.15
C PHE A 3 -0.33 -30.87 10.89
N GLY A 4 0.63 -30.91 9.96
CA GLY A 4 0.52 -31.68 8.70
C GLY A 4 0.92 -30.95 7.42
N GLY A 5 1.19 -29.63 7.48
CA GLY A 5 1.48 -28.83 6.29
C GLY A 5 0.23 -28.48 5.48
N TRP A 6 0.42 -28.03 4.24
CA TRP A 6 -0.65 -27.68 3.30
C TRP A 6 -0.51 -28.60 2.08
N ASP A 7 -1.64 -29.00 1.48
CA ASP A 7 -1.62 -29.71 0.20
C ASP A 7 -1.31 -28.72 -0.94
N GLU A 8 -0.04 -28.37 -1.06
CA GLU A 8 0.40 -27.31 -1.95
C GLU A 8 0.10 -27.62 -3.43
N ALA A 9 0.11 -28.90 -3.81
CA ALA A 9 -0.26 -29.33 -5.16
C ALA A 9 -1.75 -29.06 -5.45
N ARG A 10 -2.62 -29.36 -4.48
CA ARG A 10 -4.05 -29.05 -4.57
C ARG A 10 -4.29 -27.54 -4.68
N PHE A 11 -3.68 -26.75 -3.80
CA PHE A 11 -3.82 -25.29 -3.84
C PHE A 11 -3.28 -24.70 -5.15
N LEU A 12 -2.15 -25.19 -5.68
CA LEU A 12 -1.65 -24.77 -6.98
C LEU A 12 -2.63 -25.07 -8.11
N ALA A 13 -3.26 -26.25 -8.11
CA ALA A 13 -4.29 -26.59 -9.09
C ALA A 13 -5.51 -25.67 -9.00
N ALA A 14 -5.95 -25.35 -7.78
CA ALA A 14 -7.02 -24.39 -7.54
C ALA A 14 -6.65 -22.98 -8.03
N TYR A 15 -5.44 -22.48 -7.71
CA TYR A 15 -4.97 -21.18 -8.19
C TYR A 15 -5.02 -21.09 -9.71
N LYS A 16 -4.50 -22.09 -10.41
CA LYS A 16 -4.52 -22.13 -11.89
C LYS A 16 -5.94 -22.10 -12.43
N ARG A 17 -6.84 -22.88 -11.84
CA ARG A 17 -8.24 -22.95 -12.26
C ARG A 17 -8.98 -21.64 -12.03
N GLU A 18 -8.76 -20.98 -10.90
CA GLU A 18 -9.37 -19.66 -10.64
C GLU A 18 -8.79 -18.59 -11.57
N ILE A 19 -7.47 -18.62 -11.86
CA ILE A 19 -6.84 -17.74 -12.86
C ILE A 19 -7.49 -17.94 -14.23
N ASP A 20 -7.74 -19.18 -14.65
CA ASP A 20 -8.43 -19.46 -15.91
C ASP A 20 -9.84 -18.85 -15.92
N GLY A 21 -10.62 -19.04 -14.86
CA GLY A 21 -11.97 -18.49 -14.74
C GLY A 21 -12.00 -16.96 -14.76
N ILE A 22 -11.08 -16.31 -14.06
CA ILE A 22 -10.98 -14.84 -14.09
C ILE A 22 -10.49 -14.34 -15.44
N ALA A 23 -9.54 -15.02 -16.07
CA ALA A 23 -9.07 -14.67 -17.41
C ALA A 23 -10.18 -14.77 -18.46
N ASP A 24 -11.02 -15.80 -18.37
CA ASP A 24 -12.18 -15.96 -19.25
C ASP A 24 -13.23 -14.86 -19.02
N LEU A 25 -13.40 -14.43 -17.76
CA LEU A 25 -14.34 -13.38 -17.38
C LEU A 25 -13.91 -11.98 -17.87
N VAL A 26 -12.64 -11.61 -17.66
CA VAL A 26 -12.15 -10.24 -17.95
C VAL A 26 -11.56 -10.11 -19.35
N GLY A 27 -11.22 -11.22 -19.98
CA GLY A 27 -10.59 -11.30 -21.30
C GLY A 27 -9.11 -10.88 -21.29
N SER A 28 -8.63 -10.48 -22.47
CA SER A 28 -7.21 -10.12 -22.65
C SER A 28 -6.85 -8.84 -21.91
N ARG A 29 -5.72 -8.88 -21.19
CA ARG A 29 -5.10 -7.76 -20.46
C ARG A 29 -3.58 -7.90 -20.53
N THR A 30 -2.89 -6.82 -20.19
CA THR A 30 -1.45 -6.82 -19.89
C THR A 30 -1.25 -6.58 -18.41
N VAL A 31 -0.62 -7.53 -17.72
CA VAL A 31 -0.34 -7.46 -16.28
C VAL A 31 0.89 -6.58 -16.05
N SER A 32 0.70 -5.48 -15.31
CA SER A 32 1.76 -4.53 -14.93
C SER A 32 2.34 -4.79 -13.54
N SER A 33 1.59 -5.47 -12.67
CA SER A 33 2.07 -5.90 -11.36
C SER A 33 1.39 -7.18 -10.87
N ILE A 34 2.08 -7.94 -10.05
CA ILE A 34 1.61 -9.13 -9.34
C ILE A 34 2.07 -9.01 -7.89
N PHE A 35 1.17 -9.26 -6.94
CA PHE A 35 1.49 -9.17 -5.52
C PHE A 35 1.01 -10.42 -4.81
N PHE A 36 1.96 -11.20 -4.32
CA PHE A 36 1.69 -12.30 -3.41
C PHE A 36 1.69 -11.75 -1.99
N GLY A 37 0.49 -11.48 -1.48
CA GLY A 37 0.26 -10.91 -0.16
C GLY A 37 -0.67 -11.75 0.70
N GLY A 38 -0.84 -11.34 1.95
CA GLY A 38 -1.73 -11.97 2.91
C GLY A 38 -1.11 -13.23 3.54
N GLY A 39 -1.44 -13.48 4.81
CA GLY A 39 -0.84 -14.59 5.55
C GLY A 39 0.69 -14.53 5.54
N THR A 40 1.36 -15.51 4.95
CA THR A 40 2.82 -15.54 4.78
C THR A 40 3.17 -16.26 3.46
N PRO A 41 3.14 -15.55 2.31
CA PRO A 41 3.30 -16.14 0.98
C PRO A 41 4.66 -16.82 0.77
N SER A 42 5.70 -16.30 1.41
CA SER A 42 7.03 -16.92 1.50
C SER A 42 7.04 -18.34 2.10
N LEU A 43 5.95 -18.83 2.72
CA LEU A 43 5.85 -20.23 3.11
C LEU A 43 5.71 -21.17 1.90
N MET A 44 5.16 -20.70 0.78
CA MET A 44 5.10 -21.48 -0.46
C MET A 44 6.49 -21.92 -0.91
N GLN A 45 6.58 -23.05 -1.61
CA GLN A 45 7.78 -23.42 -2.34
C GLN A 45 8.00 -22.45 -3.51
N PRO A 46 9.25 -22.05 -3.80
CA PRO A 46 9.56 -21.22 -4.96
C PRO A 46 9.02 -21.79 -6.29
N ALA A 47 9.00 -23.12 -6.42
CA ALA A 47 8.44 -23.80 -7.59
C ALA A 47 6.92 -23.58 -7.75
N THR A 48 6.17 -23.45 -6.64
CA THR A 48 4.75 -23.13 -6.66
C THR A 48 4.53 -21.70 -7.12
N THR A 49 5.31 -20.76 -6.60
CA THR A 49 5.29 -19.36 -7.06
C THR A 49 5.60 -19.26 -8.56
N ALA A 50 6.66 -19.93 -9.03
CA ALA A 50 7.00 -20.00 -10.46
C ALA A 50 5.83 -20.55 -11.29
N ALA A 51 5.23 -21.66 -10.84
CA ALA A 51 4.13 -22.29 -11.55
C ALA A 51 2.84 -21.45 -11.61
N ILE A 52 2.60 -20.58 -10.62
CA ILE A 52 1.52 -19.58 -10.66
C ILE A 52 1.86 -18.48 -11.67
N LEU A 53 3.06 -17.91 -11.61
CA LEU A 53 3.53 -16.87 -12.52
C LEU A 53 3.51 -17.33 -13.98
N ASP A 54 4.00 -18.54 -14.25
CA ASP A 54 3.95 -19.17 -15.56
C ASP A 54 2.51 -19.34 -16.06
N HIS A 55 1.57 -19.60 -15.16
CA HIS A 55 0.16 -19.75 -15.53
C HIS A 55 -0.50 -18.40 -15.84
N ILE A 56 -0.20 -17.36 -15.05
CA ILE A 56 -0.62 -15.99 -15.33
C ILE A 56 -0.12 -15.57 -16.72
N ALA A 57 1.15 -15.82 -17.03
CA ALA A 57 1.75 -15.48 -18.33
C ALA A 57 1.18 -16.26 -19.53
N LYS A 58 0.52 -17.40 -19.30
CA LYS A 58 -0.22 -18.14 -20.35
C LYS A 58 -1.59 -17.55 -20.62
N ARG A 59 -2.19 -16.89 -19.63
CA ARG A 59 -3.56 -16.34 -19.73
C ARG A 59 -3.57 -14.85 -20.09
N TRP A 60 -2.55 -14.10 -19.69
CA TRP A 60 -2.43 -12.67 -19.98
C TRP A 60 -1.04 -12.29 -20.48
N GLY A 61 -0.96 -11.17 -21.20
CA GLY A 61 0.31 -10.55 -21.53
C GLY A 61 0.98 -10.02 -20.26
N ILE A 62 2.31 -10.03 -20.21
CA ILE A 62 3.09 -9.52 -19.08
C ILE A 62 3.86 -8.29 -19.54
N SER A 63 3.78 -7.18 -18.80
CA SER A 63 4.57 -5.99 -19.10
C SER A 63 6.06 -6.30 -19.01
N SER A 64 6.87 -5.72 -19.89
CA SER A 64 8.34 -5.89 -19.87
C SER A 64 8.99 -5.36 -18.59
N ASP A 65 8.29 -4.46 -17.88
CA ASP A 65 8.71 -3.89 -16.61
C ASP A 65 7.81 -4.35 -15.45
N VAL A 66 7.16 -5.52 -15.53
CA VAL A 66 6.26 -6.01 -14.48
C VAL A 66 6.91 -6.00 -13.08
N GLU A 67 6.18 -5.50 -12.08
CA GLU A 67 6.58 -5.64 -10.68
C GLU A 67 5.96 -6.90 -10.08
N ILE A 68 6.78 -7.82 -9.57
CA ILE A 68 6.32 -9.05 -8.92
C ILE A 68 6.81 -9.03 -7.48
N THR A 69 5.89 -8.72 -6.56
CA THR A 69 6.17 -8.62 -5.12
C THR A 69 5.77 -9.90 -4.39
N LEU A 70 6.61 -10.32 -3.44
CA LEU A 70 6.31 -11.36 -2.44
C LEU A 70 6.45 -10.78 -1.02
N GLU A 71 5.43 -10.98 -0.18
CA GLU A 71 5.56 -10.74 1.26
C GLU A 71 6.32 -11.87 1.97
N ALA A 72 7.20 -11.51 2.89
CA ALA A 72 7.99 -12.46 3.67
C ALA A 72 8.14 -12.05 5.14
N ASN A 73 8.27 -13.04 6.04
CA ASN A 73 8.75 -12.82 7.38
C ASN A 73 10.29 -12.95 7.42
N PRO A 74 10.95 -12.24 8.35
CA PRO A 74 12.41 -12.20 8.42
C PRO A 74 13.10 -13.46 8.99
N ASN A 75 12.40 -14.58 9.19
CA ASN A 75 13.06 -15.74 9.78
C ASN A 75 14.07 -16.38 8.81
N SER A 76 15.07 -17.08 9.38
CA SER A 76 16.20 -17.63 8.63
C SER A 76 15.80 -18.61 7.52
N VAL A 77 14.68 -19.33 7.69
CA VAL A 77 14.19 -20.32 6.71
C VAL A 77 13.61 -19.65 5.47
N GLU A 78 12.86 -18.57 5.67
CA GLU A 78 12.29 -17.79 4.56
C GLU A 78 13.38 -17.00 3.81
N ALA A 79 14.29 -16.34 4.55
CA ALA A 79 15.40 -15.61 3.94
C ALA A 79 16.32 -16.52 3.11
N GLY A 80 16.54 -17.77 3.55
CA GLY A 80 17.31 -18.77 2.81
C GLY A 80 16.76 -19.09 1.41
N ARG A 81 15.47 -18.83 1.15
CA ARG A 81 14.78 -19.10 -0.12
C ARG A 81 14.67 -17.88 -1.04
N PHE A 82 15.15 -16.71 -0.63
CA PHE A 82 15.03 -15.48 -1.43
C PHE A 82 15.65 -15.60 -2.83
N ARG A 83 16.79 -16.28 -2.95
CA ARG A 83 17.43 -16.52 -4.26
C ARG A 83 16.56 -17.37 -5.17
N ASP A 84 15.90 -18.38 -4.61
CA ASP A 84 15.03 -19.28 -5.37
C ASP A 84 13.74 -18.57 -5.79
N PHE A 85 13.17 -17.70 -4.95
CA PHE A 85 12.06 -16.83 -5.34
C PHE A 85 12.47 -15.83 -6.43
N ARG A 86 13.69 -15.27 -6.36
CA ARG A 86 14.23 -14.41 -7.41
C ARG A 86 14.36 -15.13 -8.75
N GLN A 87 14.78 -16.40 -8.72
CA GLN A 87 14.82 -17.27 -9.90
C GLN A 87 13.43 -17.64 -10.40
N ALA A 88 12.45 -17.81 -9.50
CA ALA A 88 11.05 -18.06 -9.85
C ALA A 88 10.36 -16.87 -10.53
N GLY A 89 10.97 -15.67 -10.51
CA GLY A 89 10.47 -14.47 -11.18
C GLY A 89 10.08 -13.33 -10.25
N VAL A 90 10.11 -13.53 -8.92
CA VAL A 90 9.89 -12.45 -7.96
C VAL A 90 11.02 -11.43 -8.08
N ASN A 91 10.69 -10.15 -8.24
CA ASN A 91 11.70 -9.09 -8.38
C ASN A 91 11.61 -8.01 -7.29
N ARG A 92 10.64 -8.15 -6.37
CA ARG A 92 10.51 -7.32 -5.17
C ARG A 92 10.10 -8.16 -3.95
N VAL A 93 10.64 -7.87 -2.77
CA VAL A 93 10.20 -8.47 -1.50
C VAL A 93 9.77 -7.40 -0.51
N SER A 94 8.70 -7.65 0.26
CA SER A 94 8.29 -6.82 1.41
C SER A 94 8.45 -7.63 2.69
N ILE A 95 9.27 -7.14 3.63
CA ILE A 95 9.67 -7.90 4.82
C ILE A 95 9.01 -7.32 6.07
N GLY A 96 8.21 -8.13 6.75
CA GLY A 96 7.52 -7.73 7.98
C GLY A 96 8.42 -7.69 9.22
N VAL A 97 9.29 -6.69 9.34
CA VAL A 97 10.23 -6.52 10.48
C VAL A 97 9.51 -6.11 11.76
N GLN A 98 8.57 -5.18 11.65
CA GLN A 98 7.67 -4.62 12.67
C GLN A 98 8.31 -3.79 13.78
N SER A 99 9.47 -4.21 14.31
CA SER A 99 10.24 -3.46 15.29
C SER A 99 11.71 -3.88 15.26
N LEU A 100 12.60 -2.95 15.60
CA LEU A 100 14.03 -3.19 15.88
C LEU A 100 14.30 -3.35 17.37
N ARG A 101 13.29 -3.74 18.17
CA ARG A 101 13.39 -4.00 19.61
C ARG A 101 12.80 -5.38 19.91
N ASP A 102 13.62 -6.32 20.40
CA ASP A 102 13.18 -7.71 20.66
C ASP A 102 12.01 -7.79 21.64
N ASP A 103 11.98 -6.92 22.66
CA ASP A 103 10.90 -6.85 23.64
C ASP A 103 9.56 -6.44 23.01
N GLU A 104 9.61 -5.54 22.03
CA GLU A 104 8.43 -5.08 21.29
C GLU A 104 7.95 -6.14 20.30
N LEU A 105 8.87 -6.83 19.62
CA LEU A 105 8.54 -7.97 18.76
C LEU A 105 7.75 -9.04 19.52
N ARG A 106 8.19 -9.39 20.73
CA ARG A 106 7.49 -10.35 21.60
C ARG A 106 6.09 -9.87 21.98
N LYS A 107 5.91 -8.59 22.30
CA LYS A 107 4.58 -8.00 22.59
C LYS A 107 3.66 -8.01 21.36
N LEU A 108 4.22 -7.82 20.17
CA LEU A 108 3.53 -7.92 18.89
C LEU A 108 3.28 -9.38 18.44
N GLY A 109 3.65 -10.37 19.25
CA GLY A 109 3.48 -11.79 18.94
C GLY A 109 4.41 -12.31 17.82
N ARG A 110 5.49 -11.59 17.53
CA ARG A 110 6.48 -11.99 16.52
C ARG A 110 7.47 -13.00 17.12
N ILE A 111 7.80 -14.00 16.30
CA ILE A 111 8.66 -15.13 16.69
C ILE A 111 10.11 -14.98 16.23
N HIS A 112 10.41 -13.96 15.41
CA HIS A 112 11.76 -13.63 14.98
C HIS A 112 12.42 -12.63 15.93
N THR A 113 13.75 -12.60 15.88
CA THR A 113 14.59 -11.61 16.57
C THR A 113 14.98 -10.45 15.66
N VAL A 114 15.44 -9.34 16.25
CA VAL A 114 16.00 -8.20 15.50
C VAL A 114 17.22 -8.62 14.67
N ALA A 115 18.04 -9.55 15.18
CA ALA A 115 19.21 -10.05 14.47
C ALA A 115 18.84 -10.82 13.19
N GLU A 116 17.80 -11.67 13.27
CA GLU A 116 17.25 -12.36 12.10
C GLU A 116 16.66 -11.37 11.10
N ALA A 117 15.93 -10.35 11.57
CA ALA A 117 15.44 -9.26 10.73
C ALA A 117 16.55 -8.58 9.95
N LYS A 118 17.61 -8.13 10.61
CA LYS A 118 18.75 -7.49 9.92
C LYS A 118 19.42 -8.43 8.91
N THR A 119 19.59 -9.70 9.27
CA THR A 119 20.16 -10.71 8.37
C THR A 119 19.28 -10.89 7.12
N ALA A 120 17.96 -11.00 7.29
CA ALA A 120 17.03 -11.11 6.17
C ALA A 120 17.05 -9.88 5.25
N LEU A 121 17.19 -8.67 5.81
CA LEU A 121 17.35 -7.44 5.02
C LEU A 121 18.65 -7.44 4.19
N ASP A 122 19.76 -7.93 4.75
CA ASP A 122 21.03 -8.02 4.02
C ASP A 122 20.96 -9.06 2.89
N VAL A 123 20.29 -10.19 3.12
CA VAL A 123 20.01 -11.17 2.06
C VAL A 123 19.11 -10.57 0.98
N ALA A 124 18.05 -9.85 1.36
CA ALA A 124 17.16 -9.20 0.41
C ALA A 124 17.90 -8.18 -0.47
N ARG A 125 18.70 -7.30 0.16
CA ARG A 125 19.51 -6.28 -0.53
C ARG A 125 20.47 -6.86 -1.56
N SER A 126 21.02 -8.05 -1.29
CA SER A 126 21.95 -8.73 -2.21
C SER A 126 21.25 -9.62 -3.26
N THR A 127 19.93 -9.81 -3.15
CA THR A 127 19.17 -10.77 -3.98
C THR A 127 18.16 -10.09 -4.90
N PHE A 128 17.50 -9.03 -4.43
CA PHE A 128 16.45 -8.33 -5.17
C PHE A 128 16.89 -6.93 -5.55
N ASP A 129 16.47 -6.50 -6.74
CA ASP A 129 16.70 -5.14 -7.22
C ASP A 129 15.92 -4.12 -6.37
N ARG A 130 14.77 -4.54 -5.82
CA ARG A 130 13.89 -3.73 -4.95
C ARG A 130 13.47 -4.53 -3.73
N PHE A 131 13.51 -3.92 -2.56
CA PHE A 131 12.95 -4.50 -1.35
C PHE A 131 12.39 -3.40 -0.46
N SER A 132 11.46 -3.77 0.40
CA SER A 132 10.93 -2.95 1.48
C SER A 132 10.91 -3.72 2.78
N PHE A 133 10.78 -3.00 3.87
CA PHE A 133 10.41 -3.60 5.13
C PHE A 133 9.46 -2.72 5.90
N ASP A 134 8.76 -3.33 6.83
CA ASP A 134 7.64 -2.70 7.52
C ASP A 134 8.00 -2.50 9.00
N LEU A 135 7.63 -1.36 9.57
CA LEU A 135 7.65 -1.11 11.00
C LEU A 135 6.27 -0.67 11.47
N ILE A 136 5.96 -0.98 12.73
CA ILE A 136 4.73 -0.55 13.40
C ILE A 136 5.10 0.43 14.51
N TYR A 137 4.65 1.68 14.41
CA TYR A 137 4.82 2.72 15.44
C TYR A 137 3.51 3.01 16.17
N ALA A 138 3.54 3.95 17.12
CA ALA A 138 2.46 4.20 18.07
C ALA A 138 2.09 2.96 18.90
N ARG A 139 3.11 2.19 19.31
CA ARG A 139 2.94 1.03 20.16
C ARG A 139 2.67 1.45 21.62
N PRO A 140 2.09 0.56 22.46
CA PRO A 140 1.85 0.88 23.86
C PRO A 140 3.10 1.39 24.57
N LYS A 141 2.98 2.58 25.19
CA LYS A 141 4.07 3.27 25.91
C LYS A 141 5.26 3.72 25.05
N GLN A 142 5.16 3.67 23.71
CA GLN A 142 6.23 4.16 22.84
C GLN A 142 6.32 5.69 22.92
N THR A 143 7.47 6.20 23.32
CA THR A 143 7.70 7.65 23.37
C THR A 143 8.22 8.20 22.05
N ALA A 144 8.18 9.53 21.90
CA ALA A 144 8.80 10.24 20.79
C ALA A 144 10.31 9.98 20.67
N GLU A 145 11.00 9.85 21.80
CA GLU A 145 12.43 9.56 21.85
C GLU A 145 12.72 8.12 21.38
N ASP A 146 11.94 7.15 21.86
CA ASP A 146 12.06 5.74 21.45
C ASP A 146 11.86 5.60 19.94
N TRP A 147 10.81 6.26 19.41
CA TRP A 147 10.51 6.19 17.99
C TRP A 147 11.58 6.87 17.14
N ARG A 148 12.06 8.06 17.55
CA ARG A 148 13.15 8.75 16.87
C ARG A 148 14.40 7.88 16.80
N ALA A 149 14.78 7.23 17.90
CA ALA A 149 15.94 6.35 17.95
C ALA A 149 15.76 5.11 17.04
N GLU A 150 14.61 4.44 17.12
CA GLU A 150 14.32 3.25 16.32
C GLU A 150 14.21 3.56 14.82
N LEU A 151 13.52 4.63 14.43
CA LEU A 151 13.39 5.03 13.03
C LEU A 151 14.74 5.50 12.46
N THR A 152 15.56 6.22 13.24
CA THR A 152 16.91 6.61 12.80
C THR A 152 17.76 5.39 12.49
N GLU A 153 17.70 4.34 13.31
CA GLU A 153 18.37 3.06 13.05
C GLU A 153 17.80 2.39 11.79
N ALA A 154 16.48 2.30 11.65
CA ALA A 154 15.83 1.70 10.49
C ALA A 154 16.22 2.37 9.17
N LEU A 155 16.33 3.70 9.16
CA LEU A 155 16.77 4.49 8.01
C LEU A 155 18.23 4.24 7.60
N THR A 156 19.02 3.51 8.38
CA THR A 156 20.34 3.00 7.96
C THR A 156 20.26 1.67 7.21
N LEU A 157 19.15 0.94 7.38
CA LEU A 157 18.92 -0.37 6.79
C LEU A 157 18.10 -0.30 5.50
N VAL A 158 17.35 0.79 5.32
CA VAL A 158 16.48 1.03 4.16
C VAL A 158 17.26 1.03 2.84
N GLY A 159 16.68 0.38 1.83
CA GLY A 159 17.03 0.61 0.44
C GLY A 159 16.30 1.85 -0.05
N ASP A 160 15.33 1.65 -0.95
CA ASP A 160 14.59 2.74 -1.58
C ASP A 160 13.13 2.86 -1.15
N HIS A 161 12.66 1.95 -0.27
CA HIS A 161 11.27 1.89 0.16
C HIS A 161 11.15 1.37 1.61
N LEU A 162 10.28 2.01 2.40
CA LEU A 162 9.99 1.70 3.79
C LEU A 162 8.50 1.87 4.09
N SER A 163 7.90 0.89 4.76
CA SER A 163 6.51 0.98 5.22
C SER A 163 6.48 1.22 6.73
N LEU A 164 5.76 2.25 7.16
CA LEU A 164 5.64 2.71 8.54
C LEU A 164 4.16 2.81 8.91
N TYR A 165 3.66 1.75 9.52
CA TYR A 165 2.27 1.64 9.92
C TYR A 165 2.07 2.16 11.34
N GLN A 166 1.06 3.01 11.54
CA GLN A 166 0.57 3.28 12.88
C GLN A 166 -0.16 2.04 13.38
N LEU A 167 0.07 1.63 14.64
CA LEU A 167 -0.73 0.58 15.25
C LEU A 167 -2.20 1.03 15.35
N THR A 168 -3.07 0.38 14.58
CA THR A 168 -4.53 0.54 14.67
C THR A 168 -5.14 -0.64 15.40
N ILE A 169 -6.26 -0.40 16.08
CA ILE A 169 -7.03 -1.44 16.77
C ILE A 169 -8.21 -1.81 15.88
N GLU A 170 -8.06 -2.89 15.13
CA GLU A 170 -9.11 -3.39 14.25
C GLU A 170 -10.19 -4.15 15.06
N PRO A 171 -11.48 -3.96 14.74
CA PRO A 171 -12.57 -4.75 15.31
C PRO A 171 -12.33 -6.25 15.19
N ASP A 172 -12.92 -7.02 16.10
CA ASP A 172 -12.86 -8.49 16.10
C ASP A 172 -11.45 -9.11 16.22
N THR A 173 -10.47 -8.33 16.68
CA THR A 173 -9.12 -8.81 16.98
C THR A 173 -8.89 -9.04 18.47
N PRO A 174 -7.91 -9.90 18.86
CA PRO A 174 -7.47 -10.00 20.25
C PRO A 174 -7.00 -8.66 20.84
N TYR A 175 -6.45 -7.78 20.00
CA TYR A 175 -6.03 -6.44 20.39
C TYR A 175 -7.23 -5.56 20.74
N ALA A 176 -8.32 -5.61 19.98
CA ALA A 176 -9.57 -4.92 20.33
C ALA A 176 -10.14 -5.40 21.67
N ALA A 177 -10.13 -6.72 21.92
CA ALA A 177 -10.59 -7.26 23.20
C ALA A 177 -9.74 -6.77 24.39
N LEU A 178 -8.41 -6.69 24.23
CA LEU A 178 -7.50 -6.17 25.26
C LEU A 178 -7.64 -4.65 25.45
N HIS A 179 -7.86 -3.91 24.37
CA HIS A 179 -8.05 -2.47 24.38
C HIS A 179 -9.36 -2.09 25.08
N ALA A 180 -10.45 -2.79 24.77
CA ALA A 180 -11.77 -2.57 25.38
C ALA A 180 -11.78 -2.74 26.90
N VAL A 181 -10.91 -3.60 27.46
CA VAL A 181 -10.76 -3.81 28.91
C VAL A 181 -9.61 -3.01 29.53
N GLY A 182 -9.02 -2.07 28.80
CA GLY A 182 -7.94 -1.19 29.28
C GLY A 182 -6.59 -1.88 29.51
N LYS A 183 -6.41 -3.12 29.04
CA LYS A 183 -5.15 -3.89 29.18
C LYS A 183 -4.15 -3.57 28.07
N LEU A 184 -4.62 -3.06 26.95
CA LEU A 184 -3.81 -2.50 25.88
C LEU A 184 -4.16 -1.02 25.75
N VAL A 185 -3.22 -0.14 26.06
CA VAL A 185 -3.39 1.31 25.91
C VAL A 185 -2.47 1.78 24.80
N ILE A 186 -3.04 2.26 23.72
CA ILE A 186 -2.30 2.88 22.62
C ILE A 186 -2.12 4.38 22.89
N PRO A 187 -1.14 5.05 22.26
CA PRO A 187 -1.04 6.51 22.31
C PRO A 187 -2.35 7.17 21.90
N ASP A 188 -2.68 8.29 22.55
CA ASP A 188 -3.78 9.15 22.11
C ASP A 188 -3.44 9.85 20.78
N ASP A 189 -4.43 10.54 20.20
CA ASP A 189 -4.30 11.17 18.88
C ASP A 189 -3.15 12.19 18.83
N ASP A 190 -2.92 12.94 19.92
CA ASP A 190 -1.84 13.92 19.98
C ASP A 190 -0.47 13.26 20.04
N ALA A 191 -0.31 12.22 20.85
CA ALA A 191 0.92 11.44 20.91
C ALA A 191 1.19 10.71 19.58
N ALA A 192 0.17 10.09 18.98
CA ALA A 192 0.29 9.44 17.68
C ALA A 192 0.67 10.43 16.57
N ARG A 193 0.06 11.62 16.56
CA ARG A 193 0.40 12.72 15.64
C ARG A 193 1.85 13.16 15.80
N ALA A 194 2.36 13.29 17.03
CA ALA A 194 3.76 13.63 17.27
C ALA A 194 4.71 12.55 16.68
N LEU A 195 4.37 11.27 16.80
CA LEU A 195 5.16 10.19 16.19
C LEU A 195 5.10 10.24 14.65
N TYR A 196 3.94 10.54 14.08
CA TYR A 196 3.77 10.75 12.64
C TYR A 196 4.60 11.95 12.13
N GLU A 197 4.66 13.05 12.89
CA GLU A 197 5.52 14.20 12.58
C GLU A 197 7.01 13.86 12.60
N ILE A 198 7.45 13.07 13.58
CA ILE A 198 8.83 12.56 13.62
C ILE A 198 9.12 11.69 12.39
N THR A 199 8.19 10.82 12.02
CA THR A 199 8.32 9.96 10.85
C THR A 199 8.57 10.78 9.60
N ASP A 200 7.68 11.72 9.31
CA ASP A 200 7.72 12.57 8.12
C ASP A 200 9.02 13.38 8.01
N VAL A 201 9.47 13.99 9.12
CA VAL A 201 10.72 14.74 9.16
C VAL A 201 11.93 13.84 8.85
N LEU A 202 12.01 12.67 9.48
CA LEU A 202 13.18 11.79 9.35
C LEU A 202 13.24 11.10 7.98
N THR A 203 12.10 10.65 7.43
CA THR A 203 12.06 10.03 6.10
C THR A 203 12.37 11.04 5.01
N THR A 204 11.77 12.24 5.08
CA THR A 204 12.05 13.34 4.13
C THR A 204 13.52 13.73 4.15
N ALA A 205 14.16 13.83 5.32
CA ALA A 205 15.59 14.11 5.44
C ALA A 205 16.49 13.04 4.79
N ARG A 206 15.99 11.83 4.53
CA ARG A 206 16.68 10.75 3.80
C ARG A 206 16.27 10.64 2.32
N GLY A 207 15.42 11.55 1.84
CA GLY A 207 14.89 11.55 0.48
C GLY A 207 13.86 10.44 0.24
N LEU A 208 13.18 9.97 1.29
CA LEU A 208 12.05 9.04 1.21
C LEU A 208 10.77 9.85 1.42
N SER A 209 10.02 10.07 0.37
CA SER A 209 8.78 10.84 0.42
C SER A 209 7.60 9.91 0.65
N ALA A 210 6.62 10.36 1.45
CA ALA A 210 5.33 9.69 1.53
C ALA A 210 4.62 9.77 0.17
N TYR A 211 4.34 8.63 -0.45
CA TYR A 211 3.51 8.58 -1.66
C TYR A 211 2.07 8.19 -1.35
N GLU A 212 1.84 7.53 -0.21
CA GLU A 212 0.53 7.23 0.36
C GLU A 212 0.58 7.27 1.91
N VAL A 213 -0.40 6.71 2.63
CA VAL A 213 -0.56 6.87 4.09
C VAL A 213 0.62 6.31 4.90
N SER A 214 1.07 5.11 4.58
CA SER A 214 2.01 4.33 5.39
C SER A 214 3.36 4.08 4.70
N ASN A 215 3.51 4.37 3.42
CA ASN A 215 4.64 3.95 2.61
C ASN A 215 5.42 5.17 2.11
N TYR A 216 6.73 5.07 2.28
CA TYR A 216 7.72 6.09 1.97
C TYR A 216 8.71 5.50 0.99
N ALA A 217 8.98 6.20 -0.09
CA ALA A 217 9.89 5.72 -1.12
C ALA A 217 10.71 6.85 -1.74
N ARG A 218 11.85 6.49 -2.33
CA ARG A 218 12.50 7.37 -3.32
C ARG A 218 11.60 7.45 -4.56
N PRO A 219 11.63 8.57 -5.29
CA PRO A 219 10.92 8.67 -6.57
C PRO A 219 11.28 7.50 -7.50
N GLY A 220 10.25 6.79 -8.00
CA GLY A 220 10.40 5.62 -8.86
C GLY A 220 10.51 4.27 -8.12
N ALA A 221 10.65 4.28 -6.79
CA ALA A 221 10.70 3.08 -5.96
C ALA A 221 9.37 2.75 -5.25
N GLU A 222 8.30 3.48 -5.54
CA GLU A 222 6.95 3.24 -5.01
C GLU A 222 6.43 1.85 -5.41
N SER A 223 5.68 1.19 -4.52
CA SER A 223 5.00 -0.06 -4.86
C SER A 223 3.98 0.20 -5.98
N ARG A 224 4.24 -0.36 -7.17
CA ARG A 224 3.36 -0.18 -8.33
C ARG A 224 2.03 -0.86 -8.09
N HIS A 225 2.03 -2.00 -7.40
CA HIS A 225 0.79 -2.68 -7.03
C HIS A 225 -0.06 -1.84 -6.07
N ASN A 226 0.54 -1.25 -5.03
CA ASN A 226 -0.21 -0.39 -4.09
C ASN A 226 -0.75 0.85 -4.82
N LEU A 227 0.07 1.50 -5.66
CA LEU A 227 -0.38 2.65 -6.43
C LEU A 227 -1.53 2.31 -7.38
N LEU A 228 -1.52 1.12 -7.99
CA LEU A 228 -2.62 0.67 -8.84
C LEU A 228 -3.93 0.59 -8.05
N TYR A 229 -3.90 0.02 -6.84
CA TYR A 229 -5.07 -0.03 -5.95
C TYR A 229 -5.54 1.37 -5.56
N TRP A 230 -4.62 2.22 -5.07
CA TRP A 230 -4.96 3.57 -4.61
C TRP A 230 -5.44 4.51 -5.72
N ARG A 231 -4.98 4.29 -6.96
CA ARG A 231 -5.45 5.01 -8.16
C ARG A 231 -6.74 4.44 -8.73
N TYR A 232 -7.38 3.50 -8.03
CA TYR A 232 -8.60 2.85 -8.46
C TYR A 232 -8.45 2.13 -9.82
N GLY A 233 -7.29 1.52 -10.04
CA GLY A 233 -7.02 0.68 -11.22
C GLY A 233 -7.78 -0.64 -11.20
N GLU A 234 -7.72 -1.35 -12.32
CA GLU A 234 -8.29 -2.69 -12.47
C GLU A 234 -7.33 -3.75 -11.90
N TYR A 235 -7.83 -4.64 -11.04
CA TYR A 235 -7.05 -5.75 -10.51
C TYR A 235 -7.91 -6.98 -10.20
N ALA A 236 -7.36 -8.15 -10.50
CA ALA A 236 -7.97 -9.44 -10.19
C ALA A 236 -7.55 -9.92 -8.79
N GLY A 237 -8.53 -10.27 -7.96
CA GLY A 237 -8.31 -11.00 -6.71
C GLY A 237 -8.37 -12.50 -6.95
N ILE A 238 -7.31 -13.22 -6.59
CA ILE A 238 -7.19 -14.68 -6.73
C ILE A 238 -6.72 -15.24 -5.38
N GLY A 239 -7.28 -16.37 -4.97
CA GLY A 239 -6.93 -17.02 -3.71
C GLY A 239 -7.92 -16.73 -2.58
N PRO A 240 -7.75 -17.37 -1.42
CA PRO A 240 -8.69 -17.26 -0.31
C PRO A 240 -8.76 -15.84 0.27
N GLY A 241 -9.97 -15.27 0.36
CA GLY A 241 -10.24 -13.95 0.91
C GLY A 241 -9.75 -12.77 0.06
N ALA A 242 -9.33 -13.04 -1.17
CA ALA A 242 -8.94 -12.01 -2.12
C ALA A 242 -10.13 -11.16 -2.56
N HIS A 243 -9.85 -9.87 -2.74
CA HIS A 243 -10.78 -8.92 -3.33
C HIS A 243 -10.29 -8.53 -4.73
N GLY A 244 -11.21 -8.28 -5.66
CA GLY A 244 -10.89 -7.77 -6.99
C GLY A 244 -11.76 -6.56 -7.35
N ARG A 245 -11.24 -5.70 -8.22
CA ARG A 245 -12.00 -4.71 -8.98
C ARG A 245 -11.71 -4.94 -10.45
N VAL A 246 -12.58 -5.68 -11.13
CA VAL A 246 -12.41 -6.10 -12.53
C VAL A 246 -13.38 -5.39 -13.45
N LEU A 247 -13.04 -5.23 -14.73
CA LEU A 247 -13.97 -4.75 -15.76
C LEU A 247 -14.51 -5.93 -16.55
N VAL A 248 -15.82 -6.13 -16.48
CA VAL A 248 -16.56 -7.16 -17.22
C VAL A 248 -17.51 -6.45 -18.16
N GLU A 249 -17.34 -6.66 -19.47
CA GLU A 249 -18.17 -6.01 -20.51
C GLU A 249 -18.24 -4.47 -20.40
N GLY A 250 -17.18 -3.84 -19.88
CA GLY A 250 -17.10 -2.38 -19.68
C GLY A 250 -17.70 -1.89 -18.37
N GLN A 251 -18.31 -2.78 -17.58
CA GLN A 251 -18.85 -2.48 -16.25
C GLN A 251 -17.86 -2.93 -15.16
N ARG A 252 -17.61 -2.07 -14.18
CA ARG A 252 -16.75 -2.42 -13.05
C ARG A 252 -17.52 -3.30 -12.07
N SER A 253 -16.88 -4.39 -11.66
CA SER A 253 -17.39 -5.32 -10.65
C SER A 253 -16.39 -5.48 -9.50
N ALA A 254 -16.90 -5.37 -8.28
CA ALA A 254 -16.20 -5.75 -7.06
C ALA A 254 -16.42 -7.25 -6.82
N THR A 255 -15.32 -7.99 -6.67
CA THR A 255 -15.37 -9.44 -6.37
C THR A 255 -14.77 -9.73 -5.01
N VAL A 256 -15.32 -10.73 -4.32
CA VAL A 256 -14.80 -11.27 -3.06
C VAL A 256 -14.75 -12.78 -3.17
N THR A 257 -13.63 -13.38 -2.80
CA THR A 257 -13.47 -14.84 -2.75
C THR A 257 -13.72 -15.40 -1.35
N GLU A 258 -14.03 -16.69 -1.28
CA GLU A 258 -14.17 -17.43 -0.02
C GLU A 258 -12.92 -17.24 0.86
N ARG A 259 -13.11 -16.85 2.12
CA ARG A 259 -12.02 -16.49 3.05
C ARG A 259 -11.30 -17.70 3.62
N ASN A 260 -12.00 -18.81 3.83
CA ASN A 260 -11.41 -20.03 4.36
C ASN A 260 -10.64 -20.77 3.24
N PRO A 261 -9.33 -21.04 3.40
CA PRO A 261 -8.54 -21.66 2.33
C PRO A 261 -9.06 -23.01 1.82
N GLU A 262 -9.58 -23.89 2.69
CA GLU A 262 -10.10 -25.19 2.24
C GLU A 262 -11.43 -25.03 1.53
N ALA A 263 -12.34 -24.22 2.09
CA ALA A 263 -13.63 -23.96 1.46
C ALA A 263 -13.45 -23.25 0.11
N TRP A 264 -12.44 -22.37 -0.02
CA TRP A 264 -12.05 -21.77 -1.28
C TRP A 264 -11.58 -22.83 -2.27
N ALA A 265 -10.69 -23.76 -1.86
CA ALA A 265 -10.21 -24.83 -2.73
C ALA A 265 -11.35 -25.77 -3.16
N ASP A 266 -12.19 -26.22 -2.22
CA ASP A 266 -13.39 -27.04 -2.48
C ASP A 266 -14.31 -26.35 -3.51
N ARG A 267 -14.52 -25.05 -3.35
CA ARG A 267 -15.36 -24.25 -4.25
C ARG A 267 -14.76 -24.18 -5.64
N VAL A 268 -13.48 -23.82 -5.76
CA VAL A 268 -12.79 -23.74 -7.06
C VAL A 268 -12.80 -25.09 -7.78
N GLU A 269 -12.61 -26.19 -7.06
CA GLU A 269 -12.69 -27.54 -7.62
C GLU A 269 -14.08 -27.85 -8.18
N ALA A 270 -15.13 -27.47 -7.45
CA ALA A 270 -16.51 -27.72 -7.83
C ALA A 270 -17.02 -26.79 -8.95
N THR A 271 -16.68 -25.51 -8.92
CA THR A 271 -17.32 -24.47 -9.76
C THR A 271 -16.36 -23.79 -10.72
N GLY A 272 -15.04 -23.92 -10.52
CA GLY A 272 -14.02 -23.18 -11.26
C GLY A 272 -13.74 -21.77 -10.75
N THR A 273 -14.37 -21.32 -9.67
CA THR A 273 -14.12 -20.00 -9.10
C THR A 273 -14.23 -19.98 -7.58
N GLY A 274 -13.36 -19.23 -6.91
CA GLY A 274 -13.43 -18.99 -5.48
C GLY A 274 -14.35 -17.82 -5.13
N VAL A 275 -14.88 -17.09 -6.12
CA VAL A 275 -15.75 -15.93 -5.92
C VAL A 275 -17.05 -16.34 -5.23
N VAL A 276 -17.34 -15.69 -4.09
CA VAL A 276 -18.58 -15.85 -3.32
C VAL A 276 -19.51 -14.64 -3.48
N GLU A 277 -18.97 -13.50 -3.87
CA GLU A 277 -19.71 -12.27 -4.09
C GLU A 277 -19.13 -11.52 -5.30
N ALA A 278 -20.02 -11.08 -6.19
CA ALA A 278 -19.69 -10.24 -7.33
C ALA A 278 -20.77 -9.15 -7.44
N ILE A 279 -20.39 -7.90 -7.24
CA ILE A 279 -21.29 -6.74 -7.24
C ILE A 279 -20.89 -5.85 -8.40
N GLU A 280 -21.84 -5.50 -9.27
CA GLU A 280 -21.65 -4.44 -10.26
C GLU A 280 -21.74 -3.08 -9.57
N LEU A 281 -20.72 -2.24 -9.76
CA LEU A 281 -20.64 -0.94 -9.11
C LEU A 281 -21.25 0.15 -9.98
N THR A 282 -22.21 0.88 -9.44
CA THR A 282 -22.75 2.09 -10.07
C THR A 282 -21.65 3.14 -10.27
N CYS A 283 -21.85 4.07 -11.21
CA CYS A 283 -20.88 5.13 -11.46
C CYS A 283 -20.63 6.00 -10.20
N ALA A 284 -21.66 6.21 -9.38
CA ALA A 284 -21.54 6.94 -8.12
C ALA A 284 -20.69 6.18 -7.08
N GLU A 285 -20.88 4.86 -6.94
CA GLU A 285 -20.04 4.02 -6.07
C GLU A 285 -18.58 4.00 -6.53
N GLN A 286 -18.35 3.97 -7.84
CA GLN A 286 -16.99 4.05 -8.41
C GLN A 286 -16.33 5.41 -8.11
N ALA A 287 -17.07 6.51 -8.18
CA ALA A 287 -16.57 7.83 -7.82
C ALA A 287 -16.24 7.93 -6.32
N ASP A 288 -17.11 7.38 -5.46
CA ASP A 288 -16.89 7.36 -4.01
C ASP A 288 -15.67 6.52 -3.64
N GLU A 289 -15.54 5.30 -4.17
CA GLU A 289 -14.35 4.47 -3.98
C GLU A 289 -13.09 5.17 -4.50
N MET A 290 -13.13 5.83 -5.66
CA MET A 290 -11.99 6.58 -6.21
C MET A 290 -11.58 7.77 -5.32
N LEU A 291 -12.52 8.52 -4.74
CA LEU A 291 -12.21 9.57 -3.77
C LEU A 291 -11.56 8.99 -2.51
N LEU A 292 -12.18 7.95 -1.95
CA LEU A 292 -11.70 7.30 -0.75
C LEU A 292 -10.26 6.82 -0.97
N MET A 293 -10.01 6.07 -2.04
CA MET A 293 -8.67 5.54 -2.33
C MET A 293 -7.68 6.64 -2.72
N GLY A 294 -8.03 7.52 -3.65
CA GLY A 294 -7.07 8.46 -4.23
C GLY A 294 -6.67 9.61 -3.30
N LEU A 295 -7.52 10.03 -2.37
CA LEU A 295 -7.13 11.08 -1.40
C LEU A 295 -6.11 10.60 -0.37
N ARG A 296 -5.83 9.30 -0.30
CA ARG A 296 -4.71 8.73 0.46
C ARG A 296 -3.36 8.96 -0.22
N LEU A 297 -3.35 9.21 -1.54
CA LEU A 297 -2.13 9.49 -2.30
C LEU A 297 -1.64 10.92 -2.08
N SER A 298 -0.32 11.13 -2.10
CA SER A 298 0.26 12.50 -2.05
C SER A 298 -0.06 13.33 -3.29
N GLU A 299 -0.22 12.67 -4.44
CA GLU A 299 -0.73 13.27 -5.68
C GLU A 299 -2.24 13.52 -5.66
N GLY A 300 -3.00 12.91 -4.74
CA GLY A 300 -4.46 13.07 -4.67
C GLY A 300 -5.23 12.55 -5.89
N VAL A 301 -6.39 13.15 -6.14
CA VAL A 301 -7.40 12.71 -7.13
C VAL A 301 -7.51 13.69 -8.28
N ASP A 302 -7.50 13.16 -9.50
CA ASP A 302 -7.82 13.89 -10.73
C ASP A 302 -9.35 13.99 -10.91
N LEU A 303 -9.91 15.21 -10.90
CA LEU A 303 -11.35 15.41 -10.98
C LEU A 303 -11.91 15.19 -12.40
N ASP A 304 -11.11 15.25 -13.46
CA ASP A 304 -11.55 14.90 -14.81
C ASP A 304 -11.64 13.39 -14.95
N GLN A 305 -10.66 12.65 -14.43
CA GLN A 305 -10.71 11.19 -14.41
C GLN A 305 -11.88 10.68 -13.54
N LEU A 306 -12.12 11.31 -12.39
CA LEU A 306 -13.26 10.97 -11.54
C LEU A 306 -14.59 11.24 -12.24
N ALA A 307 -14.71 12.35 -12.96
CA ALA A 307 -15.89 12.66 -13.76
C ALA A 307 -16.11 11.68 -14.91
N ALA A 308 -15.04 11.30 -15.62
CA ALA A 308 -15.12 10.33 -16.72
C ALA A 308 -15.54 8.94 -16.24
N LEU A 309 -15.09 8.55 -15.03
CA LEU A 309 -15.42 7.27 -14.41
C LEU A 309 -16.84 7.26 -13.83
N GLY A 310 -17.18 8.29 -13.05
CA GLY A 310 -18.38 8.29 -12.22
C GLY A 310 -19.56 9.09 -12.76
N GLY A 311 -19.36 9.90 -13.81
CA GLY A 311 -20.37 10.83 -14.31
C GLY A 311 -20.70 11.97 -13.34
N VAL A 312 -19.93 12.11 -12.26
CA VAL A 312 -20.17 13.07 -11.17
C VAL A 312 -18.89 13.79 -10.77
N ARG A 313 -19.03 14.92 -10.08
CA ARG A 313 -17.94 15.68 -9.46
C ARG A 313 -18.34 16.10 -8.05
N PRO A 314 -17.40 16.27 -7.12
CA PRO A 314 -17.70 16.96 -5.87
C PRO A 314 -18.18 18.38 -6.18
N ASP A 315 -19.20 18.83 -5.47
CA ASP A 315 -19.67 20.21 -5.54
C ASP A 315 -18.53 21.20 -5.20
N ALA A 316 -18.45 22.30 -5.95
CA ALA A 316 -17.39 23.29 -5.80
C ALA A 316 -17.41 23.95 -4.41
N HIS A 317 -18.58 24.16 -3.81
CA HIS A 317 -18.69 24.72 -2.46
C HIS A 317 -18.16 23.72 -1.41
N ALA A 318 -18.39 22.42 -1.60
CA ALA A 318 -17.81 21.40 -0.72
C ALA A 318 -16.27 21.41 -0.76
N ILE A 319 -15.68 21.57 -1.96
CA ILE A 319 -14.23 21.73 -2.14
C ILE A 319 -13.75 23.02 -1.45
N ASP A 320 -14.36 24.16 -1.75
CA ASP A 320 -13.95 25.47 -1.22
C ASP A 320 -14.02 25.50 0.32
N ASP A 321 -15.05 24.90 0.92
CA ASP A 321 -15.16 24.78 2.37
C ASP A 321 -14.01 23.97 2.96
N LEU A 322 -13.64 22.84 2.34
CA LEU A 322 -12.54 22.00 2.81
C LEU A 322 -11.18 22.68 2.63
N VAL A 323 -11.01 23.47 1.57
CA VAL A 323 -9.84 24.33 1.36
C VAL A 323 -9.77 25.42 2.42
N ALA A 324 -10.89 26.08 2.73
CA ALA A 324 -10.97 27.13 3.75
C ALA A 324 -10.66 26.58 5.16
N LEU A 325 -10.99 25.32 5.42
CA LEU A 325 -10.63 24.59 6.63
C LEU A 325 -9.17 24.08 6.63
N GLY A 326 -8.43 24.26 5.53
CA GLY A 326 -7.06 23.78 5.37
C GLY A 326 -6.95 22.25 5.29
N LEU A 327 -8.03 21.55 4.94
CA LEU A 327 -8.09 20.09 4.85
C LEU A 327 -7.82 19.56 3.43
N LEU A 328 -7.93 20.42 2.42
CA LEU A 328 -7.76 20.06 1.02
C LEU A 328 -6.92 21.11 0.28
N ASP A 329 -6.06 20.68 -0.64
CA ASP A 329 -5.40 21.55 -1.63
C ASP A 329 -5.99 21.27 -3.01
N VAL A 330 -6.13 22.31 -3.85
CA VAL A 330 -6.38 22.19 -5.29
C VAL A 330 -5.08 22.44 -6.05
N ILE A 331 -4.65 21.45 -6.83
CA ILE A 331 -3.44 21.48 -7.66
C ILE A 331 -3.88 21.65 -9.13
N GLY A 332 -3.28 22.59 -9.85
CA GLY A 332 -3.47 22.72 -11.30
C GLY A 332 -4.43 23.81 -11.79
N MET A 333 -5.01 24.64 -10.91
CA MET A 333 -5.48 25.96 -11.33
C MET A 333 -4.38 26.99 -11.08
N PRO A 334 -3.86 27.72 -12.10
CA PRO A 334 -3.03 28.88 -11.82
C PRO A 334 -3.87 29.83 -10.95
N ASN A 335 -3.37 30.04 -9.73
CA ASN A 335 -4.03 30.80 -8.67
C ASN A 335 -4.59 32.12 -9.23
N ARG A 336 -5.91 32.32 -9.11
CA ARG A 336 -6.41 33.69 -8.96
C ARG A 336 -6.03 34.13 -7.56
N ALA A 337 -4.95 34.91 -7.50
CA ALA A 337 -4.35 35.58 -6.34
C ALA A 337 -3.14 34.86 -5.71
N GLN A 338 -2.05 35.62 -5.69
CA GLN A 338 -0.72 35.28 -5.19
C GLN A 338 -0.72 35.05 -3.68
N ALA A 339 -0.03 34.01 -3.23
CA ALA A 339 0.53 33.96 -1.88
C ALA A 339 2.03 33.66 -2.03
N VAL A 340 2.84 34.71 -1.94
CA VAL A 340 4.29 34.62 -1.77
C VAL A 340 4.54 34.18 -0.33
N VAL A 341 5.07 32.99 -0.11
CA VAL A 341 5.58 32.58 1.21
C VAL A 341 7.06 32.94 1.26
N ALA A 342 7.39 33.96 2.04
CA ALA A 342 8.77 34.28 2.40
C ALA A 342 9.27 33.24 3.42
N ILE A 343 10.43 32.64 3.13
CA ILE A 343 11.16 31.81 4.10
C ILE A 343 11.93 32.79 5.00
N PRO A 344 11.78 32.74 6.35
CA PRO A 344 12.59 33.54 7.25
C PRO A 344 14.04 33.07 7.19
N ASP A 345 15.00 33.99 7.11
CA ASP A 345 16.41 33.69 7.32
C ASP A 345 16.62 33.27 8.79
N SER A 346 16.99 32.02 9.02
CA SER A 346 17.63 31.57 10.25
C SER A 346 18.79 30.62 9.94
N ASP A 347 19.82 30.70 10.78
CA ASP A 347 21.21 30.24 10.58
C ASP A 347 21.44 28.70 10.54
N ASP A 348 20.42 27.88 10.31
CA ASP A 348 20.54 26.40 10.30
C ASP A 348 20.82 25.80 8.90
N LYS A 349 21.40 26.58 7.98
CA LYS A 349 21.78 26.10 6.63
C LYS A 349 23.02 25.19 6.63
N ASP A 350 23.82 25.20 7.70
CA ASP A 350 25.06 24.43 7.78
C ASP A 350 24.90 23.02 8.35
N ILE A 351 23.83 22.75 9.12
CA ILE A 351 23.54 21.41 9.66
C ILE A 351 22.96 20.50 8.57
N ILE A 352 22.15 21.04 7.65
CA ILE A 352 21.55 20.28 6.55
C ILE A 352 22.59 19.97 5.45
N ARG A 353 23.58 20.84 5.25
CA ARG A 353 24.66 20.65 4.25
C ARG A 353 25.67 19.57 4.62
N ALA A 354 25.79 19.18 5.90
CA ALA A 354 26.74 18.17 6.34
C ALA A 354 26.31 16.71 6.06
N CYS A 355 25.03 16.47 5.69
CA CYS A 355 24.46 15.12 5.53
C CYS A 355 24.20 14.68 4.09
N ALA A 356 24.38 15.58 3.10
CA ALA A 356 24.19 15.26 1.68
C ALA A 356 25.56 15.08 1.00
N GLY A 357 25.93 13.84 0.71
CA GLY A 357 27.10 13.55 -0.12
C GLY A 357 26.98 14.16 -1.53
N PRO A 358 28.10 14.37 -2.25
CA PRO A 358 28.08 15.05 -3.54
C PRO A 358 27.46 14.16 -4.63
N GLY A 359 26.39 14.62 -5.31
CA GLY A 359 25.94 13.97 -6.55
C GLY A 359 24.47 14.01 -6.98
N LEU A 360 23.55 14.71 -6.30
CA LEU A 360 22.14 14.78 -6.74
C LEU A 360 21.79 16.20 -7.19
N ALA A 361 21.75 16.43 -8.50
CA ALA A 361 21.13 17.60 -9.11
C ALA A 361 19.70 17.24 -9.57
N PRO A 362 18.67 18.07 -9.31
CA PRO A 362 17.27 17.67 -9.48
C PRO A 362 16.61 18.27 -10.73
N ASP A 363 16.98 17.84 -11.94
CA ASP A 363 16.27 18.30 -13.14
C ASP A 363 16.24 17.23 -14.23
N ALA A 364 15.17 16.41 -14.24
CA ALA A 364 14.54 15.85 -15.46
C ALA A 364 13.43 14.83 -15.11
N PHE A 365 12.22 15.31 -14.82
CA PHE A 365 10.99 14.60 -15.20
C PHE A 365 9.90 15.63 -15.46
N ALA A 366 9.73 16.01 -16.73
CA ALA A 366 8.59 16.79 -17.20
C ALA A 366 7.80 15.95 -18.20
N VAL A 367 6.52 15.73 -17.91
CA VAL A 367 5.51 15.47 -18.95
C VAL A 367 4.47 16.57 -18.81
N ASP A 368 4.58 17.57 -19.69
CA ASP A 368 3.61 18.67 -19.79
C ASP A 368 2.28 18.14 -20.33
N ARG A 369 1.33 17.88 -19.43
CA ARG A 369 -0.10 18.07 -19.68
C ARG A 369 -0.56 19.13 -18.69
N ILE A 370 -1.34 20.11 -19.16
CA ILE A 370 -2.09 21.01 -18.27
C ILE A 370 -2.83 20.10 -17.28
N PRO A 371 -2.56 20.14 -15.96
CA PRO A 371 -3.20 19.20 -15.06
C PRO A 371 -4.69 19.52 -15.03
N ALA A 372 -5.53 18.48 -15.14
CA ALA A 372 -6.88 18.53 -14.62
C ALA A 372 -6.86 19.16 -13.21
N ALA A 373 -7.95 19.82 -12.81
CA ALA A 373 -8.08 20.28 -11.43
C ALA A 373 -7.98 19.05 -10.52
N ARG A 374 -6.88 18.95 -9.78
CA ARG A 374 -6.56 17.82 -8.92
C ARG A 374 -6.77 18.27 -7.49
N ILE A 375 -7.35 17.42 -6.66
CA ILE A 375 -7.50 17.69 -5.23
C ILE A 375 -6.64 16.72 -4.43
N ARG A 376 -5.99 17.18 -3.38
CA ARG A 376 -5.29 16.29 -2.44
C ARG A 376 -5.63 16.67 -1.01
N ALA A 377 -5.68 15.67 -0.13
CA ALA A 377 -5.78 15.93 1.30
C ALA A 377 -4.47 16.55 1.81
N THR A 378 -4.60 17.64 2.56
CA THR A 378 -3.48 18.21 3.32
C THR A 378 -3.07 17.26 4.44
N ARG A 379 -1.99 17.60 5.16
CA ARG A 379 -1.60 16.85 6.36
C ARG A 379 -2.74 16.77 7.38
N ALA A 380 -3.43 17.89 7.63
CA ALA A 380 -4.58 17.93 8.53
C ALA A 380 -5.77 17.13 7.96
N GLY A 381 -6.03 17.26 6.65
CA GLY A 381 -7.08 16.50 5.96
C GLY A 381 -6.91 14.99 6.08
N ARG A 382 -5.68 14.48 6.02
CA ARG A 382 -5.39 13.04 6.16
C ARG A 382 -5.77 12.47 7.52
N LEU A 383 -5.72 13.27 8.59
CA LEU A 383 -6.10 12.83 9.94
C LEU A 383 -7.62 12.64 10.07
N VAL A 384 -8.40 13.33 9.24
CA VAL A 384 -9.88 13.27 9.21
C VAL A 384 -10.40 12.83 7.85
N LEU A 385 -9.64 11.98 7.15
CA LEU A 385 -9.84 11.69 5.74
C LEU A 385 -11.25 11.17 5.42
N ASN A 386 -11.81 10.32 6.29
CA ASN A 386 -13.16 9.79 6.11
C ASN A 386 -14.22 10.91 6.13
N ALA A 387 -14.04 11.95 6.96
CA ALA A 387 -14.95 13.10 6.99
C ALA A 387 -14.78 13.99 5.74
N VAL A 388 -13.54 14.14 5.26
CA VAL A 388 -13.24 14.86 4.00
C VAL A 388 -13.92 14.14 2.83
N VAL A 389 -13.73 12.83 2.70
CA VAL A 389 -14.37 12.00 1.66
C VAL A 389 -15.89 12.09 1.77
N ALA A 390 -16.47 11.88 2.96
CA ALA A 390 -17.91 11.95 3.15
C ALA A 390 -18.50 13.32 2.73
N LYS A 391 -17.81 14.43 3.04
CA LYS A 391 -18.25 15.77 2.61
C LYS A 391 -18.21 15.92 1.08
N LEU A 392 -17.17 15.42 0.42
CA LEU A 392 -17.04 15.47 -1.04
C LEU A 392 -18.09 14.59 -1.74
N SER A 393 -18.27 13.35 -1.28
CA SER A 393 -19.18 12.37 -1.89
C SER A 393 -20.66 12.71 -1.67
N ASN A 394 -21.03 13.21 -0.50
CA ASN A 394 -22.41 13.66 -0.23
C ASN A 394 -22.82 14.87 -1.08
N GLY A 395 -21.83 15.63 -1.58
CA GLY A 395 -22.01 16.79 -2.43
C GLY A 395 -21.86 16.49 -3.92
N PHE A 396 -21.98 15.24 -4.39
CA PHE A 396 -21.81 14.96 -5.81
C PHE A 396 -22.85 15.68 -6.68
N VAL A 397 -22.37 16.32 -7.74
CA VAL A 397 -23.15 16.92 -8.81
C VAL A 397 -22.83 16.24 -10.14
N PRO A 398 -23.77 16.18 -11.11
CA PRO A 398 -23.48 15.64 -12.44
C PRO A 398 -22.29 16.36 -13.08
N ALA A 399 -21.36 15.60 -13.66
CA ALA A 399 -20.33 16.17 -14.51
C ALA A 399 -21.01 16.79 -15.73
N ALA A 400 -20.75 18.07 -16.02
CA ALA A 400 -21.25 18.69 -17.24
C ALA A 400 -20.72 17.93 -18.46
N ALA A 401 -21.61 17.63 -19.42
CA ALA A 401 -21.30 16.86 -20.63
C ALA A 401 -20.33 17.57 -21.58
#